data_AF-A0A6N7Y2T6-F1
#
_entry.id   AF-A0A6N7Y2T6-F1
#
_cell.length_a   1.000
_cell.length_b   1.000
_cell.length_c   1.000
_cell.angle_alpha   90.00
_cell.angle_beta   90.00
_cell.angle_gamma   90.00
#
_symmetry.space_group_name_H-M   'P 1'
#
loop_
_entity.id
_entity.type
_entity.pdbx_description
1 polymer ?
#
loop_
_entity_poly.entity_id
_entity_poly.type
_entity_poly.pdbx_seq_one_letter_code
_entity_poly.pdbx_strand_id
1 'polypeptide(L)'
;MPMGKTISFVKGKGSISHNNRDFIAENVDRNRTAWNVEYIKQPIREAYNQLFGEAIAEYNAKQKRKDRQVTDYLKDIKNSGNGEKQFYEIVVQIGKKDDTGVLDSEGNLSVDAKAASEILDEYARSFQERNPNLYLFNAVLHMDEATPHLHLDYIPVAHGYKTKMHTRNSLTKALQEMGIAPAVSKTDNETTHWQEREREYLKGLCLERGIEVEILGVKRDNYTIPEYKVAMRATEELTAELEILNAEKQEAESVIASVGAEIADAREEVEESKKHLDEINEQIEDREKRYAVYEKKIDKVLAAGKPVAKELAVIRKNAKQLPSILGSEPSVKISEKDFNRLIDMAQAPGTLEKLNEIYDRELEHMQGIIDDLMVQVKTWKDKVLQYDKFFNVKGLVEEFKEFVRPKSIKERMEAKQKVVEKQKCEQVVNSTARREKDIAI
;
A
#
# COMPACT_ATOMS: atom_id res chain seq x y z
N MET A 1 -43.34 3.15 -33.18
CA MET A 1 -43.55 2.81 -31.76
C MET A 1 -42.29 3.23 -31.03
N PRO A 2 -42.36 3.83 -29.83
CA PRO A 2 -41.16 4.01 -29.02
C PRO A 2 -40.51 2.64 -28.83
N MET A 3 -39.21 2.51 -29.10
CA MET A 3 -38.47 1.28 -28.79
C MET A 3 -38.42 1.15 -27.25
N GLY A 4 -38.63 -0.07 -26.74
CA GLY A 4 -38.53 -0.29 -25.29
C GLY A 4 -37.11 -0.06 -24.79
N LYS A 5 -36.97 0.33 -23.52
CA LYS A 5 -35.66 0.54 -22.88
C LYS A 5 -34.94 -0.81 -22.70
N THR A 6 -33.62 -0.78 -22.59
CA THR A 6 -32.79 -1.96 -22.29
C THR A 6 -32.53 -2.07 -20.78
N ILE A 7 -32.14 -3.26 -20.29
CA ILE A 7 -31.55 -3.42 -18.96
C ILE A 7 -30.14 -3.96 -19.15
N SER A 8 -29.16 -3.22 -18.65
CA SER A 8 -27.79 -3.72 -18.49
C SER A 8 -27.62 -4.25 -17.06
N PHE A 9 -27.12 -5.48 -16.94
CA PHE A 9 -26.81 -6.11 -15.66
C PHE A 9 -25.50 -6.87 -15.82
N VAL A 10 -24.40 -6.17 -15.57
CA VAL A 10 -23.05 -6.64 -15.93
C VAL A 10 -22.16 -6.74 -14.72
N LYS A 11 -21.15 -7.60 -14.82
CA LYS A 11 -20.13 -7.73 -13.80
C LYS A 11 -19.14 -6.58 -13.92
N GLY A 12 -19.06 -5.76 -12.87
CA GLY A 12 -18.08 -4.68 -12.78
C GLY A 12 -16.68 -5.19 -12.39
N LYS A 13 -15.67 -4.34 -12.61
CA LYS A 13 -14.30 -4.63 -12.18
C LYS A 13 -14.12 -4.52 -10.66
N GLY A 14 -14.97 -3.76 -9.98
CA GLY A 14 -14.96 -3.53 -8.53
C GLY A 14 -13.99 -2.42 -8.14
N SER A 15 -14.43 -1.16 -8.22
CA SER A 15 -13.65 0.03 -7.85
C SER A 15 -14.35 0.84 -6.75
N ILE A 16 -14.12 0.46 -5.48
CA ILE A 16 -14.75 1.12 -4.31
C ILE A 16 -14.47 2.63 -4.29
N SER A 17 -13.24 3.04 -4.64
CA SER A 17 -12.84 4.46 -4.66
C SER A 17 -13.56 5.26 -5.74
N HIS A 18 -13.85 4.66 -6.89
CA HIS A 18 -14.65 5.28 -7.93
C HIS A 18 -16.10 5.43 -7.49
N ASN A 19 -16.69 4.33 -7.01
CA ASN A 19 -18.08 4.27 -6.54
C ASN A 19 -18.34 5.32 -5.46
N ASN A 20 -17.35 5.55 -4.60
CA ASN A 20 -17.44 6.49 -3.49
C ASN A 20 -16.95 7.90 -3.80
N ARG A 21 -16.55 8.17 -5.05
CA ARG A 21 -16.01 9.45 -5.51
C ARG A 21 -14.82 9.94 -4.68
N ASP A 22 -13.95 9.01 -4.24
CA ASP A 22 -12.69 9.34 -3.57
C ASP A 22 -11.73 10.09 -4.51
N PHE A 23 -11.96 9.97 -5.82
CA PHE A 23 -11.42 10.81 -6.87
C PHE A 23 -12.50 11.08 -7.93
N ILE A 24 -12.28 12.09 -8.77
CA ILE A 24 -13.21 12.45 -9.85
C ILE A 24 -12.60 12.04 -11.21
N ALA A 25 -13.23 11.08 -11.87
CA ALA A 25 -12.88 10.66 -13.23
C ALA A 25 -13.35 11.67 -14.29
N GLU A 26 -12.79 11.60 -15.50
CA GLU A 26 -13.08 12.56 -16.58
C GLU A 26 -14.55 12.54 -17.04
N ASN A 27 -15.18 11.36 -17.01
CA ASN A 27 -16.59 11.16 -17.36
C ASN A 27 -17.58 11.62 -16.27
N VAL A 28 -17.10 12.08 -15.11
CA VAL A 28 -17.92 12.50 -13.97
C VAL A 28 -18.11 14.01 -13.97
N ASP A 29 -19.38 14.45 -13.99
CA ASP A 29 -19.75 15.84 -13.79
C ASP A 29 -19.80 16.18 -12.30
N ARG A 30 -18.78 16.92 -11.84
CA ARG A 30 -18.63 17.32 -10.43
C ARG A 30 -19.87 18.00 -9.85
N ASN A 31 -20.59 18.79 -10.65
CA ASN A 31 -21.75 19.54 -10.18
C ASN A 31 -22.96 18.65 -9.92
N ARG A 32 -22.97 17.43 -10.47
CA ARG A 32 -24.05 16.46 -10.33
C ARG A 32 -23.77 15.36 -9.30
N THR A 33 -22.59 15.33 -8.70
CA THR A 33 -22.25 14.35 -7.64
C THR A 33 -23.25 14.37 -6.49
N ALA A 34 -23.84 15.53 -6.19
CA ALA A 34 -24.90 15.69 -5.19
C ALA A 34 -26.23 15.01 -5.55
N TRP A 35 -26.40 14.55 -6.80
CA TRP A 35 -27.57 13.78 -7.26
C TRP A 35 -27.40 12.27 -7.06
N ASN A 36 -26.18 11.83 -6.74
CA ASN A 36 -25.92 10.42 -6.43
C ASN A 36 -26.62 10.03 -5.13
N VAL A 37 -26.95 8.74 -5.01
CA VAL A 37 -27.52 8.18 -3.78
C VAL A 37 -26.57 7.12 -3.24
N GLU A 38 -26.01 7.37 -2.06
CA GLU A 38 -25.22 6.40 -1.30
C GLU A 38 -26.16 5.60 -0.39
N TYR A 39 -26.35 4.31 -0.68
CA TYR A 39 -27.20 3.44 0.14
C TYR A 39 -26.41 2.79 1.27
N ILE A 40 -25.19 2.32 0.96
CA ILE A 40 -24.30 1.62 1.88
C ILE A 40 -22.87 2.00 1.53
N LYS A 41 -22.07 2.33 2.56
CA LYS A 41 -20.62 2.57 2.44
C LYS A 41 -19.90 2.00 3.66
N GLN A 42 -19.91 0.67 3.76
CA GLN A 42 -19.21 -0.04 4.83
C GLN A 42 -17.76 -0.33 4.40
N PRO A 43 -16.75 -0.07 5.24
CA PRO A 43 -15.39 -0.52 4.94
C PRO A 43 -15.31 -2.05 4.81
N ILE A 44 -14.74 -2.55 3.71
CA ILE A 44 -14.70 -4.00 3.41
C ILE A 44 -14.08 -4.85 4.53
N ARG A 45 -13.09 -4.30 5.26
CA ARG A 45 -12.47 -5.00 6.39
C ARG A 45 -13.43 -5.15 7.57
N GLU A 46 -14.29 -4.17 7.82
CA GLU A 46 -15.34 -4.27 8.84
C GLU A 46 -16.39 -5.30 8.44
N ALA A 47 -16.84 -5.28 7.17
CA ALA A 47 -17.75 -6.29 6.64
C ALA A 47 -17.18 -7.70 6.78
N TYR A 48 -15.90 -7.92 6.47
CA TYR A 48 -15.24 -9.21 6.64
C TYR A 48 -15.18 -9.68 8.10
N ASN A 49 -14.93 -8.77 9.04
CA ASN A 49 -14.93 -9.10 10.47
C ASN A 49 -16.34 -9.49 10.94
N GLN A 50 -17.37 -8.78 10.50
CA GLN A 50 -18.78 -9.09 10.79
C GLN A 50 -19.19 -10.46 10.23
N LEU A 51 -18.83 -10.74 8.99
CA LEU A 51 -19.28 -11.95 8.28
C LEU A 51 -18.51 -13.22 8.67
N PHE A 52 -17.20 -13.09 8.92
CA PHE A 52 -16.32 -14.25 9.09
C PHE A 52 -15.62 -14.31 10.44
N GLY A 53 -15.68 -13.26 11.26
CA GLY A 53 -14.93 -13.16 12.52
C GLY A 53 -15.20 -14.31 13.49
N GLU A 54 -16.47 -14.67 13.68
CA GLU A 54 -16.87 -15.80 14.52
C GLU A 54 -16.33 -17.13 13.96
N ALA A 55 -16.55 -17.39 12.67
CA ALA A 55 -16.06 -18.62 12.02
C ALA A 55 -14.52 -18.74 12.06
N ILE A 56 -13.80 -17.62 11.98
CA ILE A 56 -12.34 -17.56 12.13
C ILE A 56 -11.95 -17.91 13.57
N ALA A 57 -12.61 -17.31 14.57
CA ALA A 57 -12.33 -17.55 15.97
C ALA A 57 -12.54 -19.03 16.35
N GLU A 58 -13.67 -19.61 15.94
CA GLU A 58 -13.97 -21.04 16.14
C GLU A 58 -12.95 -21.96 15.47
N TYR A 59 -12.54 -21.63 14.24
CA TYR A 59 -11.55 -22.42 13.51
C TYR A 59 -10.18 -22.35 14.17
N ASN A 60 -9.74 -21.15 14.57
CA ASN A 60 -8.44 -20.90 15.20
C ASN A 60 -8.33 -21.53 16.59
N ALA A 61 -9.41 -21.56 17.37
CA ALA A 61 -9.47 -22.22 18.68
C ALA A 61 -9.13 -23.72 18.60
N LYS A 62 -9.41 -24.36 17.45
CA LYS A 62 -9.12 -25.78 17.20
C LYS A 62 -7.69 -26.02 16.66
N GLN A 63 -6.95 -24.97 16.28
CA GLN A 63 -5.62 -25.11 15.68
C GLN A 63 -4.52 -25.17 16.75
N LYS A 64 -3.78 -26.28 16.78
CA LYS A 64 -2.56 -26.41 17.62
C LYS A 64 -1.33 -25.75 17.01
N ARG A 65 -1.34 -25.54 15.70
CA ARG A 65 -0.21 -25.03 14.91
C ARG A 65 -0.48 -23.59 14.50
N LYS A 66 0.45 -22.68 14.83
CA LYS A 66 0.31 -21.24 14.52
C LYS A 66 0.21 -20.97 13.02
N ASP A 67 0.93 -21.72 12.19
CA ASP A 67 0.91 -21.57 10.73
C ASP A 67 -0.42 -22.00 10.07
N ARG A 68 -1.31 -22.69 10.81
CA ARG A 68 -2.64 -23.09 10.33
C ARG A 68 -3.75 -22.13 10.73
N GLN A 69 -3.45 -21.15 11.59
CA GLN A 69 -4.42 -20.15 12.03
C GLN A 69 -4.66 -19.12 10.93
N VAL A 70 -5.91 -18.72 10.76
CA VAL A 70 -6.30 -17.63 9.86
C VAL A 70 -6.11 -16.32 10.62
N THR A 71 -5.22 -15.47 10.12
CA THR A 71 -4.90 -14.18 10.77
C THR A 71 -5.43 -12.98 10.00
N ASP A 72 -5.44 -13.05 8.67
CA ASP A 72 -6.01 -12.03 7.79
C ASP A 72 -6.77 -12.72 6.65
N TYR A 73 -8.02 -13.07 6.91
CA TYR A 73 -8.84 -13.80 5.94
C TYR A 73 -9.08 -13.01 4.64
N LEU A 74 -9.19 -11.69 4.74
CA LEU A 74 -9.33 -10.81 3.59
C LEU A 74 -8.08 -10.90 2.68
N LYS A 75 -6.88 -10.94 3.26
CA LYS A 75 -5.63 -11.16 2.53
C LYS A 75 -5.51 -12.60 1.99
N ASP A 76 -5.99 -13.59 2.73
CA ASP A 76 -6.01 -14.99 2.28
C ASP A 76 -6.87 -15.15 1.03
N ILE A 77 -8.03 -14.48 0.97
CA ILE A 77 -8.87 -14.46 -0.24
C ILE A 77 -8.15 -13.75 -1.40
N LYS A 78 -7.53 -12.59 -1.17
CA LYS A 78 -6.77 -11.86 -2.21
C LYS A 78 -5.68 -12.73 -2.86
N ASN A 79 -5.02 -13.56 -2.05
CA ASN A 79 -3.92 -14.41 -2.48
C ASN A 79 -4.37 -15.83 -2.86
N SER A 80 -5.67 -16.10 -2.88
CA SER A 80 -6.19 -17.43 -3.18
C SER A 80 -5.89 -17.85 -4.61
N GLY A 81 -5.42 -19.08 -4.79
CA GLY A 81 -5.24 -19.68 -6.10
C GLY A 81 -6.52 -20.21 -6.74
N ASN A 82 -7.66 -20.22 -6.02
CA ASN A 82 -8.92 -20.80 -6.53
C ASN A 82 -9.83 -19.78 -7.23
N GLY A 83 -9.39 -18.53 -7.37
CA GLY A 83 -10.12 -17.50 -8.13
C GLY A 83 -11.24 -16.80 -7.36
N GLU A 84 -11.34 -16.98 -6.04
CA GLU A 84 -12.20 -16.14 -5.22
C GLU A 84 -11.72 -14.69 -5.25
N LYS A 85 -12.66 -13.73 -5.28
CA LYS A 85 -12.37 -12.31 -5.15
C LYS A 85 -12.74 -11.84 -3.75
N GLN A 86 -12.07 -10.78 -3.28
CA GLN A 86 -12.40 -10.15 -1.99
C GLN A 86 -13.86 -9.64 -1.99
N PHE A 87 -14.33 -9.15 -3.13
CA PHE A 87 -15.72 -8.84 -3.39
C PHE A 87 -16.02 -8.94 -4.88
N TYR A 88 -17.29 -8.84 -5.23
CA TYR A 88 -17.79 -8.84 -6.59
C TYR A 88 -18.68 -7.61 -6.76
N GLU A 89 -18.69 -7.06 -7.98
CA GLU A 89 -19.49 -5.90 -8.32
C GLU A 89 -20.46 -6.28 -9.45
N ILE A 90 -21.70 -5.82 -9.32
CA ILE A 90 -22.61 -5.69 -10.46
C ILE A 90 -22.87 -4.21 -10.72
N VAL A 91 -22.86 -3.83 -12.00
CA VAL A 91 -23.36 -2.54 -12.48
C VAL A 91 -24.71 -2.77 -13.15
N VAL A 92 -25.73 -2.03 -12.70
CA VAL A 92 -27.11 -2.11 -13.23
C VAL A 92 -27.49 -0.77 -13.85
N GLN A 93 -27.98 -0.80 -15.09
CA GLN A 93 -28.47 0.39 -15.79
C GLN A 93 -29.80 0.07 -16.50
N ILE A 94 -30.68 1.06 -16.58
CA ILE A 94 -31.91 1.02 -17.38
C ILE A 94 -31.74 2.01 -18.53
N GLY A 95 -31.97 1.56 -19.76
CA GLY A 95 -31.81 2.32 -20.99
C GLY A 95 -30.35 2.54 -21.39
N LYS A 96 -30.16 3.44 -22.35
CA LYS A 96 -28.86 3.87 -22.88
C LYS A 96 -28.80 5.40 -22.92
N LYS A 97 -27.62 5.95 -23.21
CA LYS A 97 -27.40 7.40 -23.21
C LYS A 97 -28.42 8.19 -24.03
N ASP A 98 -28.82 7.66 -25.18
CA ASP A 98 -29.74 8.35 -26.11
C ASP A 98 -31.20 8.38 -25.64
N ASP A 99 -31.62 7.46 -24.76
CA ASP A 99 -33.03 7.35 -24.32
C ASP A 99 -33.24 7.56 -22.80
N THR A 100 -32.16 7.50 -22.03
CA THR A 100 -32.15 7.59 -20.56
C THR A 100 -30.92 8.35 -20.07
N GLY A 101 -30.39 9.26 -20.91
CA GLY A 101 -29.33 10.18 -20.51
C GLY A 101 -29.77 11.05 -19.33
N VAL A 102 -28.87 11.31 -18.39
CA VAL A 102 -29.22 12.06 -17.17
C VAL A 102 -29.76 13.46 -17.49
N LEU A 103 -29.16 14.12 -18.49
CA LEU A 103 -29.58 15.45 -18.92
C LEU A 103 -30.43 15.37 -20.19
N ASP A 104 -31.48 16.18 -20.24
CA ASP A 104 -32.22 16.45 -21.46
C ASP A 104 -31.47 17.45 -22.37
N SER A 105 -32.08 17.78 -23.52
CA SER A 105 -31.53 18.73 -24.48
C SER A 105 -31.35 20.15 -23.94
N GLU A 106 -32.01 20.51 -22.83
CA GLU A 106 -31.93 21.81 -22.19
C GLU A 106 -30.95 21.81 -21.00
N GLY A 107 -30.36 20.65 -20.66
CA GLY A 107 -29.43 20.50 -19.54
C GLY A 107 -30.13 20.29 -18.20
N ASN A 108 -31.43 19.98 -18.17
CA ASN A 108 -32.17 19.64 -16.95
C ASN A 108 -32.16 18.12 -16.72
N LEU A 109 -32.43 17.67 -15.49
CA LEU A 109 -32.62 16.24 -15.20
C LEU A 109 -33.76 15.68 -16.07
N SER A 110 -33.43 14.70 -16.91
CA SER A 110 -34.40 14.13 -17.85
C SER A 110 -35.48 13.31 -17.13
N VAL A 111 -36.69 13.30 -17.69
CA VAL A 111 -37.83 12.53 -17.14
C VAL A 111 -37.52 11.04 -17.14
N ASP A 112 -36.91 10.54 -18.20
CA ASP A 112 -36.51 9.14 -18.34
C ASP A 112 -35.45 8.75 -17.31
N ALA A 113 -34.42 9.59 -17.11
CA ALA A 113 -33.39 9.34 -16.12
C ALA A 113 -33.95 9.33 -14.69
N LYS A 114 -34.89 10.24 -14.40
CA LYS A 114 -35.59 10.26 -13.11
C LYS A 114 -36.42 8.98 -12.90
N ALA A 115 -37.17 8.54 -13.91
CA ALA A 115 -37.96 7.31 -13.79
C ALA A 115 -37.05 6.08 -13.60
N ALA A 116 -35.95 6.00 -14.35
CA ALA A 116 -34.95 4.95 -14.19
C ALA A 116 -34.28 4.97 -12.81
N SER A 117 -33.94 6.15 -12.29
CA SER A 117 -33.30 6.29 -10.98
C SER A 117 -34.22 5.85 -9.84
N GLU A 118 -35.53 6.14 -9.93
CA GLU A 118 -36.51 5.68 -8.95
C GLU A 118 -36.69 4.14 -8.95
N ILE A 119 -36.60 3.49 -10.12
CA ILE A 119 -36.63 2.03 -10.23
C ILE A 119 -35.35 1.42 -9.66
N LEU A 120 -34.19 2.00 -9.97
CA LEU A 120 -32.91 1.55 -9.45
C LEU A 120 -32.81 1.73 -7.93
N ASP A 121 -33.38 2.80 -7.37
CA ASP A 121 -33.49 3.03 -5.92
C ASP A 121 -34.30 1.93 -5.25
N GLU A 122 -35.48 1.62 -5.78
CA GLU A 122 -36.34 0.55 -5.28
C GLU A 122 -35.65 -0.82 -5.37
N TYR A 123 -34.97 -1.09 -6.48
CA TYR A 123 -34.20 -2.31 -6.69
C TYR A 123 -33.05 -2.45 -5.67
N ALA A 124 -32.30 -1.36 -5.44
CA ALA A 124 -31.17 -1.33 -4.51
C ALA A 124 -31.63 -1.59 -3.06
N ARG A 125 -32.69 -0.92 -2.61
CA ARG A 125 -33.20 -1.03 -1.24
C ARG A 125 -33.70 -2.43 -0.89
N SER A 126 -34.24 -3.15 -1.87
CA SER A 126 -34.77 -4.50 -1.71
C SER A 126 -33.75 -5.61 -2.03
N PHE A 127 -32.55 -5.26 -2.53
CA PHE A 127 -31.55 -6.23 -3.01
C PHE A 127 -31.16 -7.27 -1.98
N GLN A 128 -30.86 -6.84 -0.74
CA GLN A 128 -30.35 -7.74 0.30
C GLN A 128 -31.36 -8.82 0.72
N GLU A 129 -32.66 -8.52 0.64
CA GLU A 129 -33.75 -9.45 0.99
C GLU A 129 -33.84 -10.62 0.01
N ARG A 130 -33.66 -10.34 -1.29
CA ARG A 130 -33.63 -11.37 -2.35
C ARG A 130 -32.30 -12.13 -2.41
N ASN A 131 -31.25 -11.52 -1.89
CA ASN A 131 -29.87 -12.00 -2.02
C ASN A 131 -29.21 -12.22 -0.65
N PRO A 132 -29.77 -13.05 0.25
CA PRO A 132 -29.32 -13.13 1.65
C PRO A 132 -27.87 -13.62 1.81
N ASN A 133 -27.33 -14.36 0.84
CA ASN A 133 -25.94 -14.84 0.85
C ASN A 133 -24.97 -13.93 0.08
N LEU A 134 -25.44 -12.83 -0.52
CA LEU A 134 -24.60 -11.83 -1.16
C LEU A 134 -24.67 -10.57 -0.31
N TYR A 135 -23.76 -10.45 0.65
CA TYR A 135 -23.77 -9.35 1.59
C TYR A 135 -23.32 -8.07 0.90
N LEU A 136 -24.25 -7.13 0.74
CA LEU A 136 -24.02 -5.84 0.09
C LEU A 136 -23.36 -4.89 1.10
N PHE A 137 -22.08 -4.55 0.87
CA PHE A 137 -21.30 -3.71 1.78
C PHE A 137 -21.02 -2.31 1.20
N ASN A 138 -21.15 -2.14 -0.12
CA ASN A 138 -21.09 -0.85 -0.78
C ASN A 138 -22.13 -0.80 -1.91
N ALA A 139 -22.92 0.26 -1.96
CA ALA A 139 -23.98 0.42 -2.94
C ALA A 139 -24.27 1.90 -3.21
N VAL A 140 -24.11 2.29 -4.48
CA VAL A 140 -24.22 3.70 -4.90
C VAL A 140 -24.95 3.79 -6.24
N LEU A 141 -25.91 4.71 -6.34
CA LEU A 141 -26.55 5.11 -7.60
C LEU A 141 -25.86 6.38 -8.10
N HIS A 142 -25.27 6.32 -9.29
CA HIS A 142 -24.65 7.46 -9.96
C HIS A 142 -25.65 8.17 -10.86
N MET A 143 -25.74 9.49 -10.70
CA MET A 143 -26.52 10.43 -11.50
C MET A 143 -25.63 11.55 -12.08
N ASP A 144 -24.31 11.43 -11.90
CA ASP A 144 -23.29 12.41 -12.29
C ASP A 144 -22.53 12.03 -13.56
N GLU A 145 -22.91 10.93 -14.20
CA GLU A 145 -22.34 10.45 -15.46
C GLU A 145 -23.34 10.56 -16.61
N ALA A 146 -23.13 9.82 -17.70
CA ALA A 146 -23.98 9.89 -18.89
C ALA A 146 -25.40 9.35 -18.64
N THR A 147 -25.53 8.25 -17.91
CA THR A 147 -26.77 7.51 -17.64
C THR A 147 -26.87 7.16 -16.15
N PRO A 148 -28.08 7.13 -15.57
CA PRO A 148 -28.28 6.58 -14.23
C PRO A 148 -27.85 5.12 -14.17
N HIS A 149 -26.94 4.79 -13.25
CA HIS A 149 -26.52 3.41 -13.06
C HIS A 149 -26.12 3.14 -11.61
N LEU A 150 -26.30 1.89 -11.19
CA LEU A 150 -26.13 1.43 -9.82
C LEU A 150 -24.92 0.52 -9.73
N HIS A 151 -24.00 0.84 -8.83
CA HIS A 151 -22.92 -0.05 -8.41
C HIS A 151 -23.34 -0.81 -7.17
N LEU A 152 -23.28 -2.13 -7.22
CA LEU A 152 -23.59 -3.04 -6.11
C LEU A 152 -22.39 -3.94 -5.82
N ASP A 153 -21.64 -3.61 -4.77
CA ASP A 153 -20.49 -4.39 -4.31
C ASP A 153 -20.88 -5.33 -3.17
N TYR A 154 -20.67 -6.62 -3.38
CA TYR A 154 -21.09 -7.65 -2.45
C TYR A 154 -20.01 -8.70 -2.16
N ILE A 155 -20.09 -9.26 -0.96
CA ILE A 155 -19.27 -10.38 -0.49
C ILE A 155 -20.16 -11.62 -0.44
N PRO A 156 -19.85 -12.69 -1.20
CA PRO A 156 -20.62 -13.92 -1.11
C PRO A 156 -20.28 -14.66 0.19
N VAL A 157 -21.29 -15.15 0.88
CA VAL A 157 -21.18 -15.87 2.15
C VAL A 157 -21.81 -17.24 2.00
N ALA A 158 -21.00 -18.28 2.18
CA ALA A 158 -21.43 -19.65 2.08
C ALA A 158 -21.10 -20.43 3.36
N HIS A 159 -22.00 -21.32 3.77
CA HIS A 159 -21.98 -22.01 5.04
C HIS A 159 -21.76 -23.52 4.85
N GLY A 160 -21.81 -24.31 5.94
CA GLY A 160 -21.86 -25.77 5.86
C GLY A 160 -20.61 -26.46 5.29
N TYR A 161 -19.43 -25.84 5.34
CA TYR A 161 -18.18 -26.53 4.97
C TYR A 161 -17.73 -27.48 6.08
N LYS A 162 -17.43 -28.74 5.71
CA LYS A 162 -16.98 -29.79 6.66
C LYS A 162 -15.49 -29.72 7.01
N THR A 163 -14.70 -29.05 6.18
CA THR A 163 -13.26 -28.86 6.39
C THR A 163 -12.98 -27.39 6.68
N LYS A 164 -11.80 -27.06 7.23
CA LYS A 164 -11.36 -25.68 7.54
C LYS A 164 -12.44 -24.85 8.27
N MET A 165 -12.63 -23.58 7.87
CA MET A 165 -13.71 -22.72 8.36
C MET A 165 -15.06 -23.18 7.84
N HIS A 166 -16.08 -23.12 8.70
CA HIS A 166 -17.45 -23.56 8.38
C HIS A 166 -18.19 -22.59 7.45
N THR A 167 -17.92 -21.28 7.60
CA THR A 167 -18.40 -20.17 6.76
C THR A 167 -17.25 -19.56 5.98
N ARG A 168 -17.45 -19.26 4.70
CA ARG A 168 -16.40 -18.81 3.77
C ARG A 168 -16.92 -17.85 2.70
N ASN A 169 -16.01 -17.07 2.13
CA ASN A 169 -16.25 -16.40 0.85
C ASN A 169 -16.22 -17.43 -0.29
N SER A 170 -17.39 -17.73 -0.87
CA SER A 170 -17.52 -18.62 -2.03
C SER A 170 -18.79 -18.30 -2.81
N LEU A 171 -18.62 -17.69 -3.99
CA LEU A 171 -19.75 -17.26 -4.83
C LEU A 171 -20.65 -18.42 -5.26
N THR A 172 -20.08 -19.47 -5.87
CA THR A 172 -20.85 -20.62 -6.37
C THR A 172 -21.70 -21.25 -5.28
N LYS A 173 -21.13 -21.49 -4.09
CA LYS A 173 -21.88 -22.11 -3.00
C LYS A 173 -22.89 -21.16 -2.37
N ALA A 174 -22.57 -19.86 -2.25
CA ALA A 174 -23.51 -18.84 -1.79
C ALA A 174 -24.76 -18.79 -2.69
N LEU A 175 -24.58 -18.83 -4.01
CA LEU A 175 -25.68 -18.87 -4.98
C LEU A 175 -26.50 -20.16 -4.82
N GLN A 176 -25.86 -21.32 -4.66
CA GLN A 176 -26.55 -22.59 -4.42
C GLN A 176 -27.36 -22.60 -3.11
N GLU A 177 -26.84 -21.98 -2.03
CA GLU A 177 -27.56 -21.83 -0.76
C GLU A 177 -28.81 -20.94 -0.89
N MET A 178 -28.81 -19.99 -1.84
CA MET A 178 -29.99 -19.20 -2.20
C MET A 178 -30.95 -19.93 -3.15
N GLY A 179 -30.72 -21.21 -3.44
CA GLY A 179 -31.57 -22.03 -4.31
C GLY A 179 -31.32 -21.82 -5.81
N ILE A 180 -30.22 -21.18 -6.20
CA ILE A 180 -29.87 -21.05 -7.62
C ILE A 180 -29.40 -22.40 -8.17
N ALA A 181 -29.91 -22.76 -9.35
CA ALA A 181 -29.60 -24.03 -9.99
C ALA A 181 -28.09 -24.17 -10.28
N PRO A 182 -27.49 -25.35 -10.04
CA PRO A 182 -26.06 -25.58 -10.26
C PRO A 182 -25.71 -25.50 -11.75
N ALA A 183 -24.43 -25.25 -12.04
CA ALA A 183 -23.94 -25.13 -13.41
C ALA A 183 -24.18 -26.39 -14.26
N VAL A 184 -24.68 -26.18 -15.47
CA VAL A 184 -24.81 -27.21 -16.52
C VAL A 184 -23.60 -27.15 -17.47
N SER A 185 -23.00 -25.98 -17.67
CA SER A 185 -21.80 -25.78 -18.48
C SER A 185 -20.96 -24.59 -17.98
N LYS A 186 -19.87 -24.25 -18.69
CA LYS A 186 -19.07 -23.06 -18.33
C LYS A 186 -19.84 -21.75 -18.54
N THR A 187 -20.67 -21.68 -19.57
CA THR A 187 -21.47 -20.49 -19.92
C THR A 187 -22.83 -20.48 -19.23
N ASP A 188 -23.29 -21.66 -18.84
CA ASP A 188 -24.56 -21.89 -18.14
C ASP A 188 -24.27 -22.31 -16.69
N ASN A 189 -24.04 -21.31 -15.84
CA ASN A 189 -23.58 -21.47 -14.47
C ASN A 189 -24.45 -20.68 -13.47
N GLU A 190 -24.21 -20.88 -12.18
CA GLU A 190 -25.00 -20.27 -11.11
C GLU A 190 -25.04 -18.74 -11.22
N THR A 191 -23.96 -18.10 -11.67
CA THR A 191 -23.92 -16.64 -11.82
C THR A 191 -24.87 -16.20 -12.95
N THR A 192 -24.89 -16.92 -14.07
CA THR A 192 -25.80 -16.65 -15.19
C THR A 192 -27.27 -16.78 -14.75
N HIS A 193 -27.62 -17.90 -14.09
CA HIS A 193 -28.97 -18.13 -13.58
C HIS A 193 -29.42 -17.06 -12.57
N TRP A 194 -28.51 -16.64 -11.68
CA TRP A 194 -28.79 -15.57 -10.73
C TRP A 194 -29.01 -14.22 -11.41
N GLN A 195 -28.18 -13.88 -12.40
CA GLN A 195 -28.34 -12.64 -13.17
C GLN A 195 -29.66 -12.62 -13.96
N GLU A 196 -30.10 -13.77 -14.50
CA GLU A 196 -31.41 -13.90 -15.15
C GLU A 196 -32.56 -13.61 -14.18
N ARG A 197 -32.53 -14.21 -12.98
CA ARG A 197 -33.51 -13.94 -11.92
C ARG A 197 -33.59 -12.45 -11.55
N GLU A 198 -32.44 -11.79 -11.37
CA GLU A 198 -32.43 -10.36 -11.04
C GLU A 198 -32.89 -9.47 -12.20
N ARG A 199 -32.56 -9.83 -13.46
CA ARG A 199 -33.07 -9.12 -14.66
C ARG A 199 -34.59 -9.24 -14.78
N GLU A 200 -35.15 -10.42 -14.50
CA GLU A 200 -36.61 -10.62 -14.49
C GLU A 200 -37.29 -9.76 -13.42
N TYR A 201 -36.71 -9.66 -12.22
CA TYR A 201 -37.24 -8.82 -11.16
C TYR A 201 -37.19 -7.32 -11.54
N LEU A 202 -36.05 -6.83 -12.06
CA LEU A 202 -35.93 -5.45 -12.55
C LEU A 202 -36.93 -5.14 -13.66
N LYS A 203 -37.17 -6.08 -14.57
CA LYS A 203 -38.19 -5.92 -15.61
C LYS A 203 -39.59 -5.76 -15.01
N GLY A 204 -39.91 -6.49 -13.94
CA GLY A 204 -41.15 -6.33 -13.19
C GLY A 204 -41.32 -4.89 -12.68
N LEU A 205 -40.29 -4.36 -12.02
CA LEU A 205 -40.29 -2.97 -11.52
C LEU A 205 -40.46 -1.94 -12.66
N CYS A 206 -39.79 -2.14 -13.79
CA CYS A 206 -39.97 -1.27 -14.95
C CYS A 206 -41.42 -1.32 -15.48
N LEU A 207 -42.02 -2.50 -15.57
CA LEU A 207 -43.39 -2.69 -16.03
C LEU A 207 -44.41 -2.00 -15.10
N GLU A 208 -44.22 -2.07 -13.79
CA GLU A 208 -45.06 -1.39 -12.79
C GLU A 208 -45.03 0.14 -12.94
N ARG A 209 -43.91 0.69 -13.43
CA ARG A 209 -43.76 2.11 -13.75
C ARG A 209 -44.13 2.48 -15.19
N GLY A 210 -44.67 1.54 -15.96
CA GLY A 210 -45.07 1.76 -17.35
C GLY A 210 -43.89 1.87 -18.33
N ILE A 211 -42.69 1.44 -17.93
CA ILE A 211 -41.52 1.37 -18.80
C ILE A 211 -41.50 -0.01 -19.46
N GLU A 212 -41.78 -0.05 -20.76
CA GLU A 212 -41.57 -1.26 -21.55
C GLU A 212 -40.07 -1.52 -21.69
N VAL A 213 -39.62 -2.62 -21.08
CA VAL A 213 -38.26 -3.12 -21.27
C VAL A 213 -38.27 -4.20 -22.33
N GLU A 214 -37.51 -3.96 -23.39
CA GLU A 214 -37.19 -5.01 -24.34
C GLU A 214 -36.10 -5.90 -23.72
N ILE A 215 -36.49 -7.09 -23.27
CA ILE A 215 -35.52 -8.19 -23.17
C ILE A 215 -35.15 -8.50 -24.61
N LEU A 216 -33.87 -8.41 -24.95
CA LEU A 216 -33.35 -8.93 -26.21
C LEU A 216 -33.46 -10.47 -26.19
N GLY A 217 -34.69 -10.98 -26.39
CA GLY A 217 -35.02 -12.38 -26.25
C GLY A 217 -36.51 -12.66 -26.03
N VAL A 218 -37.19 -12.94 -27.15
CA VAL A 218 -38.46 -13.67 -27.32
C VAL A 218 -39.70 -12.80 -27.60
N LYS A 219 -40.05 -12.82 -28.90
CA LYS A 219 -41.19 -12.22 -29.61
C LYS A 219 -41.09 -10.73 -30.00
N ARG A 220 -40.61 -10.53 -31.23
CA ARG A 220 -41.30 -9.64 -32.18
C ARG A 220 -41.66 -10.44 -33.43
N ASP A 221 -42.90 -10.24 -33.87
CA ASP A 221 -43.46 -10.89 -35.05
C ASP A 221 -42.59 -10.63 -36.29
N ASN A 222 -42.39 -11.71 -37.04
CA ASN A 222 -41.98 -11.82 -38.44
C ASN A 222 -41.22 -10.64 -39.05
N TYR A 223 -39.89 -10.75 -39.19
CA TYR A 223 -39.17 -10.63 -40.46
C TYR A 223 -37.75 -11.24 -40.32
N THR A 224 -37.16 -11.56 -41.47
CA THR A 224 -36.21 -12.63 -41.82
C THR A 224 -34.74 -12.40 -41.42
N ILE A 225 -33.97 -13.50 -41.43
CA ILE A 225 -32.50 -13.67 -41.28
C ILE A 225 -31.99 -13.90 -39.83
N PRO A 226 -31.85 -15.17 -39.39
CA PRO A 226 -31.32 -15.54 -38.06
C PRO A 226 -29.90 -15.04 -37.76
N GLU A 227 -29.02 -14.97 -38.77
CA GLU A 227 -27.62 -14.54 -38.61
C GLU A 227 -27.51 -13.04 -38.31
N TYR A 228 -28.35 -12.21 -38.96
CA TYR A 228 -28.44 -10.77 -38.69
C TYR A 228 -28.98 -10.49 -37.27
N LYS A 229 -29.90 -11.32 -36.78
CA LYS A 229 -30.45 -11.21 -35.42
C LYS A 229 -29.44 -11.58 -34.33
N VAL A 230 -28.57 -12.56 -34.56
CA VAL A 230 -27.46 -12.87 -33.63
C VAL A 230 -26.41 -11.75 -33.69
N ALA A 231 -26.08 -11.25 -34.88
CA ALA A 231 -25.10 -10.19 -35.05
C ALA A 231 -25.53 -8.87 -34.40
N MET A 232 -26.79 -8.42 -34.58
CA MET A 232 -27.30 -7.20 -33.95
C MET A 232 -27.38 -7.30 -32.43
N ARG A 233 -27.80 -8.46 -31.90
CA ARG A 233 -27.81 -8.75 -30.45
C ARG A 233 -26.41 -8.67 -29.86
N ALA A 234 -25.46 -9.33 -30.50
CA ALA A 234 -24.07 -9.27 -30.10
C ALA A 234 -23.58 -7.82 -30.16
N THR A 235 -23.86 -7.07 -31.23
CA THR A 235 -23.35 -5.70 -31.37
C THR A 235 -23.92 -4.73 -30.35
N GLU A 236 -25.21 -4.79 -30.03
CA GLU A 236 -25.82 -3.81 -29.10
C GLU A 236 -25.44 -4.10 -27.63
N GLU A 237 -25.41 -5.37 -27.23
CA GLU A 237 -24.86 -5.78 -25.92
C GLU A 237 -23.35 -5.47 -25.84
N LEU A 238 -22.59 -5.79 -26.89
CA LEU A 238 -21.17 -5.44 -26.98
C LEU A 238 -20.97 -3.93 -26.96
N THR A 239 -21.87 -3.10 -27.52
CA THR A 239 -21.73 -1.64 -27.47
C THR A 239 -21.98 -1.10 -26.07
N ALA A 240 -23.01 -1.55 -25.36
CA ALA A 240 -23.23 -1.14 -23.98
C ALA A 240 -22.08 -1.61 -23.08
N GLU A 241 -21.58 -2.83 -23.28
CA GLU A 241 -20.41 -3.35 -22.58
C GLU A 241 -19.13 -2.57 -22.93
N LEU A 242 -18.94 -2.20 -24.20
CA LEU A 242 -17.82 -1.37 -24.66
C LEU A 242 -17.88 0.04 -24.13
N GLU A 243 -19.07 0.63 -23.98
CA GLU A 243 -19.24 1.97 -23.40
C GLU A 243 -18.81 1.99 -21.94
N ILE A 244 -19.27 1.02 -21.16
CA ILE A 244 -18.83 0.84 -19.76
C ILE A 244 -17.33 0.58 -19.72
N LEU A 245 -16.82 -0.34 -20.56
CA LEU A 245 -15.40 -0.69 -20.58
C LEU A 245 -14.50 0.48 -21.01
N ASN A 246 -14.97 1.35 -21.91
CA ASN A 246 -14.25 2.55 -22.33
C ASN A 246 -14.26 3.63 -21.25
N ALA A 247 -15.38 3.83 -20.54
CA ALA A 247 -15.44 4.72 -19.39
C ALA A 247 -14.44 4.27 -18.30
N GLU A 248 -14.43 2.98 -17.96
CA GLU A 248 -13.46 2.39 -17.03
C GLU A 248 -12.00 2.49 -17.54
N LYS A 249 -11.77 2.40 -18.85
CA LYS A 249 -10.43 2.55 -19.44
C LYS A 249 -9.92 3.98 -19.27
N GLN A 250 -10.75 4.97 -19.57
CA GLN A 250 -10.40 6.38 -19.41
C GLN A 250 -10.12 6.73 -17.94
N GLU A 251 -10.91 6.16 -17.01
CA GLU A 251 -10.66 6.26 -15.57
C GLU A 251 -9.27 5.73 -15.19
N ALA A 252 -8.92 4.52 -15.64
CA ALA A 252 -7.61 3.93 -15.36
C ALA A 252 -6.45 4.78 -15.91
N GLU A 253 -6.60 5.35 -17.11
CA GLU A 253 -5.62 6.26 -17.72
C GLU A 253 -5.46 7.56 -16.91
N SER A 254 -6.56 8.11 -16.38
CA SER A 254 -6.55 9.30 -15.53
C SER A 254 -5.82 9.07 -14.19
N VAL A 255 -6.10 7.95 -13.52
CA VAL A 255 -5.41 7.57 -12.27
C VAL A 255 -3.92 7.37 -12.50
N ILE A 256 -3.53 6.72 -13.61
CA ILE A 256 -2.12 6.55 -13.98
C ILE A 256 -1.43 7.90 -14.17
N ALA A 257 -2.09 8.87 -14.81
CA ALA A 257 -1.53 10.20 -15.01
C ALA A 257 -1.32 10.95 -13.68
N SER A 258 -2.30 10.89 -12.77
CA SER A 258 -2.20 11.52 -11.44
C SER A 258 -1.05 10.95 -10.61
N VAL A 259 -0.95 9.62 -10.53
CA VAL A 259 0.13 8.93 -9.81
C VAL A 259 1.49 9.23 -10.46
N GLY A 260 1.53 9.37 -11.78
CA GLY A 260 2.74 9.76 -12.52
C GLY A 260 3.27 11.14 -12.11
N ALA A 261 2.38 12.10 -11.84
CA ALA A 261 2.74 13.44 -11.38
C ALA A 261 3.32 13.41 -9.96
N GLU A 262 2.66 12.73 -9.02
CA GLU A 262 3.15 12.60 -7.63
C GLU A 262 4.53 11.92 -7.56
N ILE A 263 4.79 10.94 -8.44
CA ILE A 263 6.11 10.30 -8.54
C ILE A 263 7.17 11.26 -9.05
N ALA A 264 6.81 12.21 -9.93
CA ALA A 264 7.75 13.21 -10.42
C ALA A 264 8.15 14.17 -9.30
N ASP A 265 7.19 14.66 -8.52
CA ASP A 265 7.43 15.55 -7.38
C ASP A 265 8.32 14.86 -6.31
N ALA A 266 7.98 13.61 -5.95
CA ALA A 266 8.78 12.84 -4.99
C ALA A 266 10.22 12.55 -5.47
N ARG A 267 10.45 12.46 -6.79
CA ARG A 267 11.80 12.32 -7.34
C ARG A 267 12.61 13.61 -7.23
N GLU A 268 11.96 14.76 -7.37
CA GLU A 268 12.61 16.06 -7.21
C GLU A 268 13.09 16.26 -5.77
N GLU A 269 12.24 15.97 -4.77
CA GLU A 269 12.61 16.05 -3.35
C GLU A 269 13.79 15.14 -2.98
N VAL A 270 13.84 13.93 -3.54
CA VAL A 270 14.95 12.99 -3.33
C VAL A 270 16.25 13.53 -3.91
N GLU A 271 16.20 14.20 -5.07
CA GLU A 271 17.39 14.74 -5.71
C GLU A 271 17.92 15.98 -4.97
N GLU A 272 17.05 16.83 -4.43
CA GLU A 272 17.45 17.91 -3.51
C GLU A 272 18.12 17.37 -2.24
N SER A 273 17.54 16.32 -1.65
CA SER A 273 18.09 15.68 -0.45
C SER A 273 19.49 15.10 -0.69
N LYS A 274 19.76 14.55 -1.89
CA LYS A 274 21.12 14.08 -2.25
C LYS A 274 22.13 15.22 -2.31
N LYS A 275 21.78 16.35 -2.92
CA LYS A 275 22.68 17.52 -2.99
C LYS A 275 23.08 18.00 -1.59
N HIS A 276 22.11 18.10 -0.69
CA HIS A 276 22.38 18.43 0.72
C HIS A 276 23.34 17.44 1.40
N LEU A 277 23.23 16.15 1.07
CA LEU A 277 24.09 15.11 1.63
C LEU A 277 25.53 15.20 1.10
N ASP A 278 25.70 15.56 -0.17
CA ASP A 278 27.02 15.82 -0.76
C ASP A 278 27.69 17.05 -0.12
N GLU A 279 26.95 18.14 0.13
CA GLU A 279 27.47 19.32 0.83
C GLU A 279 27.94 19.01 2.26
N ILE A 280 27.19 18.17 2.98
CA ILE A 280 27.58 17.72 4.33
C ILE A 280 28.88 16.90 4.27
N ASN A 281 29.02 16.01 3.28
CA ASN A 281 30.23 15.22 3.11
C ASN A 281 31.46 16.10 2.84
N GLU A 282 31.33 17.14 2.00
CA GLU A 282 32.41 18.08 1.73
C GLU A 282 32.84 18.86 3.00
N GLN A 283 31.87 19.26 3.83
CA GLN A 283 32.16 19.91 5.11
C GLN A 283 32.87 18.98 6.10
N ILE A 284 32.54 17.69 6.11
CA ILE A 284 33.22 16.68 6.94
C ILE A 284 34.68 16.58 6.49
N GLU A 285 34.94 16.47 5.19
CA GLU A 285 36.30 16.34 4.64
C GLU A 285 37.19 17.56 4.96
N ASP A 286 36.64 18.78 4.89
CA ASP A 286 37.36 19.99 5.30
C ASP A 286 37.70 19.98 6.81
N ARG A 287 36.74 19.58 7.65
CA ARG A 287 36.95 19.48 9.10
C ARG A 287 38.03 18.45 9.45
N GLU A 288 38.03 17.29 8.81
CA GLU A 288 39.07 16.26 9.01
C GLU A 288 40.47 16.78 8.67
N LYS A 289 40.60 17.53 7.57
CA LYS A 289 41.88 18.18 7.20
C LYS A 289 42.35 19.17 8.27
N ARG A 290 41.43 19.95 8.85
CA ARG A 290 41.76 20.89 9.95
C ARG A 290 42.19 20.14 11.21
N TYR A 291 41.51 19.05 11.59
CA TYR A 291 41.91 18.22 12.73
C TYR A 291 43.33 17.67 12.59
N ALA A 292 43.70 17.15 11.41
CA ALA A 292 45.06 16.68 11.16
C ALA A 292 46.13 17.78 11.32
N VAL A 293 45.79 19.05 11.06
CA VAL A 293 46.68 20.19 11.31
C VAL A 293 46.80 20.48 12.81
N TYR A 294 45.70 20.38 13.57
CA TYR A 294 45.73 20.57 15.02
C TYR A 294 46.52 19.47 15.73
N GLU A 295 46.38 18.20 15.35
CA GLU A 295 47.19 17.09 15.89
C GLU A 295 48.70 17.38 15.74
N LYS A 296 49.13 17.80 14.54
CA LYS A 296 50.54 18.17 14.31
C LYS A 296 51.01 19.36 15.16
N LYS A 297 50.13 20.30 15.50
CA LYS A 297 50.47 21.41 16.38
C LYS A 297 50.62 20.93 17.83
N ILE A 298 49.72 20.05 18.29
CA ILE A 298 49.78 19.42 19.62
C ILE A 298 51.08 18.63 19.77
N ASP A 299 51.46 17.82 18.78
CA ASP A 299 52.71 17.06 18.78
C ASP A 299 53.95 17.95 18.93
N LYS A 300 53.96 19.11 18.25
CA LYS A 300 55.06 20.09 18.36
C LYS A 300 55.13 20.71 19.75
N VAL A 301 53.98 21.02 20.37
CA VAL A 301 53.92 21.55 21.74
C VAL A 301 54.43 20.50 22.74
N LEU A 302 53.98 19.25 22.62
CA LEU A 302 54.45 18.13 23.44
C LEU A 302 55.96 17.89 23.28
N ALA A 303 56.49 17.99 22.06
CA ALA A 303 57.92 17.86 21.80
C ALA A 303 58.72 19.01 22.43
N ALA A 304 58.23 20.25 22.36
CA ALA A 304 58.85 21.42 22.96
C ALA A 304 58.82 21.41 24.50
N GLY A 305 57.89 20.67 25.13
CA GLY A 305 57.83 20.47 26.58
C GLY A 305 58.88 19.48 27.14
N LYS A 306 59.40 18.56 26.32
CA LYS A 306 60.37 17.52 26.76
C LYS A 306 61.69 18.09 27.31
N PRO A 307 62.33 19.12 26.71
CA PRO A 307 63.52 19.77 27.25
C PRO A 307 63.27 20.42 28.61
N VAL A 308 62.14 21.12 28.78
CA VAL A 308 61.76 21.77 30.04
C VAL A 308 61.62 20.75 31.17
N ALA A 309 61.00 19.60 30.89
CA ALA A 309 60.90 18.49 31.86
C ALA A 309 62.27 17.93 32.26
N LYS A 310 63.21 17.81 31.32
CA LYS A 310 64.59 17.37 31.60
C LYS A 310 65.35 18.37 32.46
N GLU A 311 65.22 19.66 32.16
CA GLU A 311 65.88 20.73 32.92
C GLU A 311 65.32 20.83 34.35
N LEU A 312 64.00 20.70 34.55
CA LEU A 312 63.39 20.63 35.88
C LEU A 312 63.91 19.43 36.69
N ALA A 313 64.12 18.27 36.06
CA ALA A 313 64.69 17.10 36.72
C ALA A 313 66.14 17.33 37.19
N VAL A 314 66.95 18.05 36.39
CA VAL A 314 68.32 18.44 36.78
C VAL A 314 68.30 19.43 37.94
N ILE A 315 67.44 20.45 37.89
CA ILE A 315 67.30 21.42 38.98
C ILE A 315 66.86 20.74 40.28
N ARG A 316 65.88 19.82 40.21
CA ARG A 316 65.45 19.01 41.37
C ARG A 316 66.57 18.16 41.96
N LYS A 317 67.42 17.57 41.12
CA LYS A 317 68.58 16.77 41.57
C LYS A 317 69.65 17.63 42.27
N ASN A 318 69.81 18.88 41.83
CA ASN A 318 70.77 19.82 42.40
C ASN A 318 70.25 20.53 43.67
N ALA A 319 68.94 20.47 43.91
CA ALA A 319 68.32 21.04 45.09
C ALA A 319 68.69 20.26 46.36
N LYS A 320 69.11 20.97 47.39
CA LYS A 320 69.42 20.40 48.71
C LYS A 320 68.32 20.75 49.69
N GLN A 321 67.71 19.76 50.33
CA GLN A 321 66.75 20.02 51.41
C GLN A 321 67.45 20.71 52.58
N LEU A 322 66.85 21.80 53.05
CA LEU A 322 67.24 22.46 54.28
C LEU A 322 66.34 21.95 55.41
N PRO A 323 66.87 21.84 56.65
CA PRO A 323 66.02 21.61 57.81
C PRO A 323 65.01 22.76 57.93
N SER A 324 63.74 22.48 58.23
CA SER A 324 62.73 23.52 58.48
C SER A 324 63.06 24.27 59.78
N ILE A 325 63.63 25.48 59.66
CA ILE A 325 64.00 26.30 60.82
C ILE A 325 62.91 27.33 61.15
N LEU A 326 62.04 27.70 60.20
CA LEU A 326 60.90 28.60 60.43
C LEU A 326 59.70 28.18 59.56
N GLY A 327 58.66 27.60 60.17
CA GLY A 327 57.43 27.19 59.50
C GLY A 327 57.43 25.75 58.96
N SER A 328 56.23 25.19 58.79
CA SER A 328 55.97 23.82 58.33
C SER A 328 56.25 23.58 56.84
N GLU A 329 56.83 24.56 56.13
CA GLU A 329 57.07 24.47 54.69
C GLU A 329 58.47 23.92 54.39
N PRO A 330 58.57 22.89 53.52
CA PRO A 330 59.85 22.32 53.14
C PRO A 330 60.65 23.32 52.28
N SER A 331 61.82 23.72 52.78
CA SER A 331 62.70 24.68 52.12
C SER A 331 63.85 23.95 51.41
N VAL A 332 64.20 24.41 50.20
CA VAL A 332 65.32 23.86 49.43
C VAL A 332 66.32 24.95 49.08
N LYS A 333 67.61 24.61 49.16
CA LYS A 333 68.70 25.44 48.66
C LYS A 333 69.00 25.04 47.22
N ILE A 334 68.94 26.02 46.31
CA ILE A 334 69.34 25.88 44.91
C ILE A 334 70.36 26.96 44.55
N SER A 335 71.05 26.81 43.41
CA SER A 335 71.96 27.84 42.92
C SER A 335 71.19 29.07 42.39
N GLU A 336 71.78 30.26 42.49
CA GLU A 336 71.16 31.49 41.95
C GLU A 336 70.87 31.38 40.45
N LYS A 337 71.74 30.69 39.71
CA LYS A 337 71.55 30.38 38.29
C LYS A 337 70.34 29.48 38.05
N ASP A 338 70.12 28.46 38.88
CA ASP A 338 68.96 27.57 38.76
C ASP A 338 67.67 28.27 39.24
N PHE A 339 67.77 29.15 40.24
CA PHE A 339 66.65 29.99 40.69
C PHE A 339 66.19 30.96 39.60
N ASN A 340 67.10 31.72 38.99
CA ASN A 340 66.76 32.64 37.90
C ASN A 340 66.17 31.89 36.70
N ARG A 341 66.69 30.70 36.37
CA ARG A 341 66.10 29.84 35.34
C ARG A 341 64.68 29.36 35.68
N LEU A 342 64.40 29.02 36.94
CA LEU A 342 63.06 28.67 37.39
C LEU A 342 62.11 29.87 37.28
N ILE A 343 62.57 31.07 37.63
CA ILE A 343 61.78 32.30 37.51
C ILE A 343 61.50 32.61 36.04
N ASP A 344 62.48 32.49 35.14
CA ASP A 344 62.29 32.68 33.69
C ASP A 344 61.28 31.67 33.12
N MET A 345 61.37 30.39 33.52
CA MET A 345 60.41 29.34 33.16
C MET A 345 59.01 29.58 33.74
N ALA A 346 58.93 30.21 34.93
CA ALA A 346 57.68 30.51 35.65
C ALA A 346 57.04 31.85 35.26
N GLN A 347 57.73 32.71 34.49
CA GLN A 347 57.20 33.95 33.92
C GLN A 347 56.60 33.76 32.51
N ALA A 348 57.04 32.74 31.77
CA ALA A 348 56.42 32.30 30.52
C ALA A 348 54.98 31.67 30.59
N PRO A 349 54.52 31.02 31.69
CA PRO A 349 53.35 30.16 31.73
C PRO A 349 52.03 30.86 32.07
N GLY A 350 52.03 32.13 32.48
CA GLY A 350 50.77 32.90 32.63
C GLY A 350 49.94 32.98 31.34
N THR A 351 50.60 32.76 30.20
CA THR A 351 49.99 32.64 28.87
C THR A 351 49.60 31.19 28.52
N LEU A 352 50.31 30.19 29.06
CA LEU A 352 50.09 28.76 28.78
C LEU A 352 48.95 28.18 29.62
N GLU A 353 48.83 28.59 30.89
CA GLU A 353 47.80 28.13 31.81
C GLU A 353 46.42 28.65 31.36
N LYS A 354 46.35 29.94 30.98
CA LYS A 354 45.17 30.52 30.33
C LYS A 354 44.84 29.87 28.98
N LEU A 355 45.85 29.46 28.21
CA LEU A 355 45.64 28.80 26.92
C LEU A 355 45.12 27.37 27.12
N ASN A 356 45.63 26.63 28.11
CA ASN A 356 45.12 25.30 28.48
C ASN A 356 43.68 25.40 28.99
N GLU A 357 43.34 26.37 29.84
CA GLU A 357 41.95 26.59 30.29
C GLU A 357 40.98 26.96 29.15
N ILE A 358 41.48 27.57 28.08
CA ILE A 358 40.69 27.85 26.87
C ILE A 358 40.51 26.57 26.05
N TYR A 359 41.57 25.79 25.86
CA TYR A 359 41.51 24.52 25.14
C TYR A 359 40.66 23.47 25.86
N ASP A 360 40.74 23.37 27.19
CA ASP A 360 39.92 22.43 27.97
C ASP A 360 38.43 22.76 27.84
N ARG A 361 38.07 24.05 27.87
CA ARG A 361 36.69 24.49 27.63
C ARG A 361 36.20 24.21 26.21
N GLU A 362 37.05 24.42 25.20
CA GLU A 362 36.72 24.05 23.82
C GLU A 362 36.57 22.54 23.65
N LEU A 363 37.42 21.73 24.28
CA LEU A 363 37.34 20.27 24.25
C LEU A 363 36.07 19.76 24.92
N GLU A 364 35.69 20.30 26.08
CA GLU A 364 34.42 19.96 26.75
C GLU A 364 33.21 20.32 25.88
N HIS A 365 33.22 21.51 25.25
CA HIS A 365 32.16 21.94 24.35
C HIS A 365 32.04 21.03 23.12
N MET A 366 33.16 20.70 22.49
CA MET A 366 33.19 19.80 21.32
C MET A 366 32.76 18.39 21.67
N GLN A 367 33.14 17.88 22.85
CA GLN A 367 32.68 16.58 23.33
C GLN A 367 31.15 16.56 23.52
N GLY A 368 30.57 17.64 24.06
CA GLY A 368 29.11 17.77 24.18
C GLY A 368 28.38 17.73 22.84
N ILE A 369 28.95 18.35 21.79
CA ILE A 369 28.40 18.28 20.43
C ILE A 369 28.47 16.86 19.87
N ILE A 370 29.60 16.17 20.07
CA ILE A 370 29.77 14.78 19.61
C ILE A 370 28.74 13.87 20.27
N ASP A 371 28.53 14.01 21.58
CA ASP A 371 27.56 13.20 22.32
C ASP A 371 26.12 13.42 21.81
N ASP A 372 25.73 14.67 21.53
CA ASP A 372 24.41 14.99 20.97
C ASP A 372 24.24 14.39 19.55
N LEU A 373 25.24 14.58 18.68
CA LEU A 373 25.23 13.99 17.34
C LEU A 373 25.16 12.46 17.37
N MET A 374 25.85 11.81 18.31
CA MET A 374 25.76 10.35 18.48
C MET A 374 24.35 9.90 18.87
N VAL A 375 23.66 10.64 19.73
CA VAL A 375 22.25 10.37 20.09
C VAL A 375 21.34 10.53 18.88
N GLN A 376 21.53 11.58 18.08
CA GLN A 376 20.76 11.79 16.87
C GLN A 376 20.98 10.65 15.86
N VAL A 377 22.23 10.32 15.52
CA VAL A 377 22.54 9.22 14.57
C VAL A 377 21.93 7.89 15.00
N LYS A 378 21.96 7.58 16.31
CA LYS A 378 21.31 6.38 16.84
C LYS A 378 19.79 6.41 16.60
N THR A 379 19.15 7.55 16.89
CA THR A 379 17.71 7.73 16.66
C THR A 379 17.33 7.56 15.19
N TRP A 380 18.12 8.13 14.27
CA TRP A 380 17.89 7.99 12.83
C TRP A 380 18.09 6.56 12.35
N LYS A 381 19.14 5.85 12.82
CA LYS A 381 19.33 4.43 12.52
C LYS A 381 18.16 3.58 12.97
N ASP A 382 17.64 3.83 14.18
CA ASP A 382 16.49 3.09 14.71
C ASP A 382 15.23 3.33 13.86
N LYS A 383 14.99 4.58 13.41
CA LYS A 383 13.89 4.90 12.48
C LYS A 383 14.04 4.20 11.14
N VAL A 384 15.23 4.23 10.54
CA VAL A 384 15.51 3.52 9.26
C VAL A 384 15.24 2.03 9.42
N LEU A 385 15.66 1.43 10.55
CA LEU A 385 15.41 0.01 10.82
C LEU A 385 13.91 -0.30 10.99
N GLN A 386 13.14 0.63 11.58
CA GLN A 386 11.68 0.50 11.68
C GLN A 386 11.02 0.58 10.30
N TYR A 387 11.44 1.52 9.45
CA TYR A 387 10.93 1.63 8.09
C TYR A 387 11.30 0.40 7.25
N ASP A 388 12.53 -0.08 7.32
CA ASP A 388 12.96 -1.29 6.61
C ASP A 388 12.17 -2.53 7.07
N LYS A 389 11.95 -2.69 8.39
CA LYS A 389 11.04 -3.71 8.92
C LYS A 389 9.62 -3.55 8.40
N PHE A 390 9.08 -2.33 8.39
CA PHE A 390 7.74 -2.05 7.90
C PHE A 390 7.59 -2.44 6.42
N PHE A 391 8.53 -2.02 5.58
CA PHE A 391 8.54 -2.34 4.15
C PHE A 391 8.70 -3.84 3.88
N ASN A 392 9.58 -4.53 4.62
CA ASN A 392 9.81 -5.96 4.48
C ASN A 392 8.61 -6.80 4.99
N VAL A 393 8.03 -6.45 6.15
CA VAL A 393 6.86 -7.15 6.72
C VAL A 393 5.63 -6.99 5.83
N LYS A 394 5.48 -5.83 5.19
CA LYS A 394 4.36 -5.55 4.29
C LYS A 394 4.59 -6.02 2.85
N GLY A 395 5.82 -6.41 2.49
CA GLY A 395 6.16 -6.82 1.12
C GLY A 395 6.13 -5.68 0.11
N LEU A 396 6.10 -4.44 0.59
CA LEU A 396 5.87 -3.24 -0.22
C LEU A 396 6.98 -3.00 -1.25
N VAL A 397 8.21 -3.43 -0.96
CA VAL A 397 9.34 -3.30 -1.88
C VAL A 397 9.15 -4.19 -3.12
N GLU A 398 8.64 -5.40 -2.94
CA GLU A 398 8.42 -6.34 -4.05
C GLU A 398 7.10 -6.02 -4.79
N GLU A 399 6.06 -5.60 -4.07
CA GLU A 399 4.84 -5.06 -4.71
C GLU A 399 5.15 -3.81 -5.55
N PHE A 400 6.00 -2.90 -5.06
CA PHE A 400 6.42 -1.71 -5.80
C PHE A 400 7.30 -2.06 -7.01
N LYS A 401 8.24 -3.00 -6.89
CA LYS A 401 9.03 -3.49 -8.04
C LYS A 401 8.16 -4.13 -9.11
N GLU A 402 7.15 -4.91 -8.72
CA GLU A 402 6.20 -5.52 -9.66
C GLU A 402 5.23 -4.49 -10.27
N PHE A 403 4.92 -3.42 -9.53
CA PHE A 403 4.13 -2.30 -10.02
C PHE A 403 4.89 -1.43 -11.03
N VAL A 404 6.16 -1.11 -10.78
CA VAL A 404 7.00 -0.25 -11.66
C VAL A 404 7.51 -1.01 -12.90
N ARG A 405 7.71 -2.33 -12.79
CA ARG A 405 8.03 -3.21 -13.93
C ARG A 405 7.10 -4.43 -13.91
N PRO A 406 5.86 -4.27 -14.36
CA PRO A 406 4.96 -5.40 -14.48
C PRO A 406 5.50 -6.34 -15.55
N LYS A 407 5.81 -7.57 -15.15
CA LYS A 407 6.28 -8.62 -16.07
C LYS A 407 5.25 -8.80 -17.18
N SER A 408 5.71 -8.85 -18.43
CA SER A 408 4.85 -9.18 -19.55
C SER A 408 4.19 -10.55 -19.33
N ILE A 409 3.03 -10.78 -19.95
CA ILE A 409 2.30 -12.05 -19.82
C ILE A 409 3.22 -13.24 -20.16
N LYS A 410 4.11 -13.06 -21.13
CA LYS A 410 5.11 -14.05 -21.55
C LYS A 410 6.17 -14.31 -20.47
N GLU A 411 6.71 -13.27 -19.84
CA GLU A 411 7.67 -13.40 -18.73
C GLU A 411 7.01 -13.99 -17.46
N ARG A 412 5.73 -13.69 -17.20
CA ARG A 412 4.95 -14.31 -16.12
C ARG A 412 4.74 -15.80 -16.37
N MET A 413 4.51 -16.20 -17.61
CA MET A 413 4.40 -17.59 -18.01
C MET A 413 5.74 -18.32 -17.93
N GLU A 414 6.83 -17.73 -18.42
CA GLU A 414 8.18 -18.31 -18.36
C GLU A 414 8.71 -18.41 -16.92
N ALA A 415 8.42 -17.42 -16.07
CA ALA A 415 8.76 -17.49 -14.64
C ALA A 415 7.97 -18.59 -13.92
N LYS A 416 6.68 -18.75 -14.23
CA LYS A 416 5.87 -19.87 -13.72
C LYS A 416 6.41 -21.21 -14.21
N GLN A 417 6.81 -21.31 -15.48
CA GLN A 417 7.42 -22.50 -16.06
C GLN A 417 8.73 -22.87 -15.34
N LYS A 418 9.62 -21.88 -15.12
CA LYS A 418 10.89 -22.07 -14.40
C LYS A 418 10.71 -22.45 -12.94
N VAL A 419 9.71 -21.89 -12.25
CA VAL A 419 9.39 -22.28 -10.86
C VAL A 419 8.87 -23.72 -10.80
N VAL A 420 8.00 -24.10 -11.74
CA VAL A 420 7.50 -25.48 -11.86
C VAL A 420 8.63 -26.46 -12.21
N GLU A 421 9.55 -26.09 -13.10
CA GLU A 421 10.73 -26.90 -13.44
C GLU A 421 11.69 -27.02 -12.26
N LYS A 422 11.93 -25.94 -11.51
CA LYS A 422 12.80 -25.97 -10.32
C LYS A 422 12.20 -26.81 -9.20
N GLN A 423 10.89 -26.72 -8.96
CA GLN A 423 10.18 -27.57 -8.00
C GLN A 423 10.16 -29.04 -8.42
N LYS A 424 10.01 -29.33 -9.72
CA LYS A 424 10.14 -30.70 -10.24
C LYS A 424 11.57 -31.23 -10.10
N CYS A 425 12.58 -30.40 -10.35
CA CYS A 425 13.99 -30.79 -10.21
C CYS A 425 14.36 -31.04 -8.74
N GLU A 426 13.90 -30.20 -7.81
CA GLU A 426 14.08 -30.39 -6.36
C GLU A 426 13.32 -31.63 -5.83
N GLN A 427 12.15 -31.95 -6.37
CA GLN A 427 11.45 -33.20 -6.05
C GLN A 427 12.18 -34.44 -6.59
N VAL A 428 12.74 -34.36 -7.80
CA VAL A 428 13.52 -35.46 -8.39
C VAL A 428 14.81 -35.68 -7.60
N VAL A 429 15.58 -34.63 -7.30
CA VAL A 429 16.82 -34.72 -6.50
C VAL A 429 16.56 -35.29 -5.10
N ASN A 430 15.48 -34.87 -4.43
CA ASN A 430 15.08 -35.41 -3.13
C ASN A 430 14.58 -36.87 -3.20
N SER A 431 14.04 -37.30 -4.35
CA SER A 431 13.60 -38.69 -4.57
C SER A 431 14.77 -39.63 -4.89
N THR A 432 15.78 -39.17 -5.63
CA THR A 432 17.00 -39.93 -5.93
C THR A 432 17.89 -40.08 -4.70
N ALA A 433 18.05 -39.02 -3.90
CA ALA A 433 18.78 -39.04 -2.63
C ALA A 433 18.10 -39.92 -1.55
N ARG A 434 16.80 -40.19 -1.67
CA ARG A 434 16.09 -41.18 -0.84
C ARG A 434 16.32 -42.61 -1.33
N ARG A 435 16.29 -42.83 -2.66
CA ARG A 435 16.53 -44.17 -3.25
C ARG A 435 17.95 -44.68 -3.07
N GLU A 436 18.97 -43.81 -3.09
CA GLU A 436 20.37 -44.23 -2.83
C GLU A 436 20.62 -44.61 -1.36
N LYS A 437 19.80 -44.14 -0.41
CA LYS A 437 19.88 -44.57 1.00
C LYS A 437 19.18 -45.91 1.26
N ASP A 438 18.33 -46.36 0.35
CA ASP A 438 17.57 -47.61 0.47
C ASP A 438 18.24 -48.80 -0.25
N ILE A 439 19.39 -48.59 -0.90
CA ILE A 439 20.22 -49.63 -1.54
C ILE A 439 21.61 -49.64 -0.88
N ALA A 440 21.64 -49.96 0.40
CA ALA A 440 22.84 -50.40 1.10
C ALA A 440 22.46 -51.63 1.93
N ILE A 441 22.46 -52.79 1.26
CA ILE A 441 22.51 -54.12 1.88
C ILE A 441 23.81 -54.77 1.40
#